data_AF-A0A0D8J393-F1
#
_entry.id   AF-A0A0D8J393-F1
#
_cell.length_a   1.000
_cell.length_b   1.000
_cell.length_c   1.000
_cell.angle_alpha   90.00
_cell.angle_beta   90.00
_cell.angle_gamma   90.00
#
_symmetry.space_group_name_H-M   'P 1'
#
loop_
_entity.id
_entity.type
_entity.pdbx_description
1 polymer ?
#
loop_
_entity_poly.entity_id
_entity_poly.type
_entity_poly.pdbx_seq_one_letter_code
_entity_poly.pdbx_strand_id
1 'polypeptide(L)'
;MEKIKFKIYMTSFALVLFCIFEPLILFVSGYFAGWILKVTIGSWVVNCMNIAFATNRFTVEMFPMFFAAMTLIGGFFKSSRPILQKNDK
;
A
#
# COMPACT_ATOMS: atom_id res chain seq x y z
N MET A 1 20.84 9.11 34.87
CA MET A 1 20.68 9.78 33.56
C MET A 1 21.07 8.89 32.37
N GLU A 2 22.10 8.05 32.46
CA GLU A 2 22.52 7.17 31.34
C GLU A 2 21.45 6.17 30.87
N LYS A 3 20.69 5.56 31.78
CA LYS A 3 19.61 4.62 31.42
C LYS A 3 18.51 5.26 30.56
N ILE A 4 18.27 6.56 30.75
CA ILE A 4 17.26 7.33 29.99
C ILE A 4 17.79 7.60 28.57
N LYS A 5 19.06 8.00 28.45
CA LYS A 5 19.72 8.21 27.14
C LYS A 5 19.74 6.92 26.31
N PHE A 6 20.10 5.79 26.92
CA PHE A 6 20.10 4.48 26.26
C PHE A 6 18.71 4.10 25.72
N LYS A 7 17.66 4.33 26.52
CA LYS A 7 16.27 4.04 26.12
C LYS A 7 15.79 4.94 24.96
N ILE A 8 16.23 6.20 24.93
CA ILE A 8 15.95 7.13 23.82
C ILE A 8 16.63 6.64 22.53
N TYR A 9 17.92 6.30 22.57
CA TYR A 9 18.62 5.79 21.38
C TYR A 9 17.99 4.53 20.81
N MET A 10 17.61 3.57 21.67
CA MET A 10 16.95 2.34 21.23
C MET A 10 15.59 2.63 20.57
N THR A 11 14.79 3.52 21.16
CA THR A 11 13.47 3.88 20.61
C THR A 11 13.60 4.61 19.27
N SER A 12 14.52 5.57 19.16
CA SER A 12 14.77 6.28 17.90
C SER A 12 15.24 5.35 16.79
N PHE A 13 16.12 4.40 17.10
CA PHE A 13 16.57 3.40 16.14
C PHE A 13 15.42 2.50 15.65
N ALA A 14 14.58 2.02 16.56
CA ALA A 14 13.40 1.23 16.21
C ALA A 14 12.41 2.00 15.31
N LEU A 15 12.23 3.30 15.56
CA LEU A 15 11.35 4.15 14.77
C LEU A 15 11.88 4.37 13.35
N VAL A 16 13.19 4.56 13.20
CA VAL A 16 13.83 4.65 11.86
C VAL A 16 13.66 3.36 11.09
N LEU A 17 13.88 2.20 11.71
CA LEU A 17 13.64 0.90 11.07
C LEU A 17 12.17 0.76 10.65
N PHE A 18 11.24 1.12 11.53
CA PHE A 18 9.81 1.05 11.22
C PHE A 18 9.44 1.91 10.00
N CYS A 19 9.90 3.16 9.93
CA CYS A 19 9.66 4.03 8.77
C CYS A 19 10.21 3.48 7.46
N ILE A 20 11.27 2.66 7.49
CA ILE A 20 11.86 2.06 6.28
C ILE A 20 11.11 0.79 5.88
N PHE A 21 10.73 -0.06 6.85
CA PHE A 21 10.10 -1.35 6.57
C PHE A 21 8.60 -1.25 6.30
N GLU A 22 7.89 -0.31 6.92
CA GLU A 22 6.46 -0.11 6.69
C GLU A 22 6.09 0.06 5.19
N PRO A 23 6.71 0.98 4.41
CA PRO A 23 6.40 1.12 2.99
C PRO A 23 6.75 -0.13 2.19
N LEU A 24 7.77 -0.89 2.61
CA LEU A 24 8.17 -2.13 1.94
C LEU A 24 7.13 -3.25 2.15
N ILE A 25 6.61 -3.39 3.37
CA ILE A 25 5.55 -4.35 3.68
C ILE A 25 4.26 -3.99 2.91
N LEU A 26 3.91 -2.70 2.85
CA LEU A 26 2.79 -2.21 2.05
C LEU A 26 2.98 -2.53 0.56
N PHE A 27 4.18 -2.29 0.02
CA PHE A 27 4.51 -2.61 -1.37
C PHE A 27 4.30 -4.10 -1.67
N VAL A 28 4.86 -4.98 -0.85
CA VAL A 28 4.79 -6.43 -1.06
C VAL A 28 3.35 -6.93 -0.95
N SER A 29 2.57 -6.41 0.01
CA SER A 29 1.15 -6.77 0.15
C SER A 29 0.31 -6.34 -1.08
N GLY A 30 0.54 -5.13 -1.60
CA GLY A 30 -0.11 -4.65 -2.81
C GLY A 30 0.32 -5.43 -4.06
N TYR A 31 1.60 -5.76 -4.17
CA TYR A 31 2.12 -6.61 -5.24
C TYR A 31 1.43 -7.97 -5.25
N PHE A 32 1.33 -8.60 -4.08
CA PHE A 32 0.70 -9.90 -3.94
C PHE A 32 -0.80 -9.86 -4.29
N ALA A 33 -1.52 -8.82 -3.87
CA ALA A 33 -2.91 -8.61 -4.27
C ALA A 33 -3.07 -8.45 -5.79
N GLY A 34 -2.20 -7.64 -6.42
CA GLY A 34 -2.18 -7.47 -7.88
C GLY A 34 -1.80 -8.75 -8.63
N TRP A 35 -0.93 -9.58 -8.05
CA TRP A 35 -0.58 -10.90 -8.59
C TRP A 35 -1.75 -11.88 -8.54
N ILE A 36 -2.50 -11.93 -7.44
CA ILE A 36 -3.73 -12.74 -7.34
C ILE A 36 -4.73 -12.28 -8.41
N LEU A 37 -4.90 -10.97 -8.60
CA LEU A 37 -5.79 -10.43 -9.62
C LEU A 37 -5.33 -10.82 -11.03
N LYS A 38 -4.02 -10.73 -11.31
CA LYS A 38 -3.42 -11.17 -12.58
C LYS A 38 -3.75 -12.64 -12.88
N VAL A 39 -3.61 -13.53 -11.89
CA VAL A 39 -3.81 -14.98 -12.06
C VAL A 39 -5.28 -15.36 -12.21
N THR A 40 -6.19 -14.66 -11.53
CA THR A 40 -7.61 -15.03 -11.47
C THR A 40 -8.41 -14.46 -12.65
N ILE A 41 -8.48 -13.13 -12.77
CA ILE A 41 -9.35 -12.43 -13.72
C ILE A 41 -8.63 -11.33 -14.50
N GLY A 42 -7.30 -11.29 -14.46
CA GLY A 42 -6.49 -10.20 -14.98
C GLY A 42 -6.72 -9.91 -16.47
N SER A 43 -6.87 -10.95 -17.29
CA SER A 43 -7.14 -10.81 -18.73
C SER A 43 -8.46 -10.11 -19.02
N TRP A 44 -9.51 -10.45 -18.27
CA TRP A 44 -10.83 -9.82 -18.38
C TRP A 44 -10.78 -8.36 -17.96
N VAL A 45 -10.14 -8.06 -16.83
CA VAL A 45 -10.01 -6.68 -16.33
C VAL A 45 -9.24 -5.81 -17.32
N VAL A 46 -8.12 -6.30 -17.87
CA VAL A 46 -7.35 -5.58 -18.88
C VAL A 46 -8.15 -5.31 -20.14
N ASN A 47 -8.92 -6.29 -20.62
CA ASN A 47 -9.76 -6.12 -21.80
C ASN A 47 -10.81 -5.03 -21.56
N CYS A 48 -11.50 -5.06 -20.42
CA CYS A 48 -12.44 -4.02 -20.03
C CYS A 48 -11.78 -2.63 -19.92
N MET A 49 -10.57 -2.54 -19.35
CA MET A 49 -9.83 -1.27 -19.26
C MET A 49 -9.45 -0.74 -20.64
N ASN A 50 -8.93 -1.60 -21.52
CA ASN A 50 -8.56 -1.23 -22.88
C ASN A 50 -9.78 -0.74 -23.69
N ILE A 51 -10.95 -1.37 -23.52
CA ILE A 51 -12.22 -0.90 -24.10
C ILE A 51 -12.63 0.45 -23.51
N ALA A 52 -12.63 0.59 -22.19
CA ALA A 52 -13.08 1.80 -21.49
C ALA A 52 -12.25 3.04 -21.84
N PHE A 53 -10.95 2.87 -22.06
CA PHE A 53 -10.02 3.95 -22.40
C PHE A 53 -9.68 4.02 -23.90
N ALA A 54 -10.37 3.24 -24.75
CA ALA A 54 -10.11 3.15 -26.19
C ALA A 54 -8.61 2.98 -26.53
N THR A 55 -7.92 2.11 -25.80
CA THR A 55 -6.47 1.93 -25.88
C THR A 55 -6.08 0.44 -25.80
N ASN A 56 -4.85 0.10 -26.16
CA ASN A 56 -4.28 -1.26 -26.00
C ASN A 56 -3.03 -1.25 -25.10
N ARG A 57 -2.89 -0.23 -24.26
CA ARG A 57 -1.69 -0.02 -23.43
C ARG A 57 -1.75 -0.75 -22.10
N PHE A 58 -2.93 -1.14 -21.63
CA PHE A 58 -3.03 -1.93 -20.40
C PHE A 58 -2.66 -3.38 -20.69
N THR A 59 -1.77 -3.93 -19.87
CA THR A 59 -1.34 -5.33 -19.94
C THR A 59 -1.45 -5.98 -18.57
N VAL A 60 -1.70 -7.29 -18.55
CA VAL A 60 -1.92 -8.04 -17.31
C VAL A 60 -0.64 -8.07 -16.46
N GLU A 61 0.51 -8.01 -17.12
CA GLU A 61 1.83 -7.97 -16.47
C GLU A 61 2.06 -6.72 -15.62
N MET A 62 1.34 -5.63 -15.90
CA MET A 62 1.48 -4.39 -15.13
C MET A 62 0.73 -4.43 -13.79
N PHE A 63 -0.21 -5.36 -13.59
CA PHE A 63 -1.10 -5.36 -12.43
C PHE A 63 -0.38 -5.48 -11.09
N PRO A 64 0.57 -6.42 -10.89
CA PRO A 64 1.28 -6.53 -9.62
C PRO A 64 1.99 -5.23 -9.24
N MET A 65 2.70 -4.61 -10.18
CA MET A 65 3.41 -3.35 -9.94
C MET A 65 2.45 -2.17 -9.74
N PHE A 66 1.37 -2.11 -10.52
CA PHE A 66 0.37 -1.05 -10.44
C PHE A 66 -0.34 -1.07 -9.08
N PHE A 67 -0.78 -2.25 -8.63
CA PHE A 67 -1.41 -2.41 -7.32
C PHE A 67 -0.42 -2.17 -6.18
N ALA A 68 0.84 -2.62 -6.30
CA ALA A 68 1.88 -2.32 -5.31
C ALA A 68 2.07 -0.80 -5.12
N ALA A 69 2.17 -0.05 -6.22
CA ALA A 69 2.28 1.41 -6.18
C ALA A 69 1.03 2.08 -5.59
N MET A 70 -0.17 1.65 -6.01
CA MET A 70 -1.42 2.19 -5.48
C MET A 70 -1.60 1.90 -3.99
N THR A 71 -1.25 0.70 -3.52
CA THR A 71 -1.32 0.35 -2.09
C THR A 71 -0.35 1.21 -1.27
N LEU A 72 0.83 1.50 -1.79
CA LEU A 72 1.82 2.34 -1.11
C LEU A 72 1.32 3.79 -1.02
N ILE A 73 0.84 4.35 -2.13
CA ILE A 73 0.24 5.70 -2.17
C ILE A 73 -1.00 5.75 -1.26
N GLY A 74 -1.94 4.83 -1.42
CA GLY A 74 -3.16 4.76 -0.62
C GLY A 74 -2.90 4.54 0.87
N GLY A 75 -1.81 3.84 1.21
CA GLY A 75 -1.33 3.69 2.59
C GLY A 75 -0.98 5.03 3.23
N PHE A 76 -0.31 5.92 2.51
CA PHE A 76 0.02 7.26 2.99
C PHE A 76 -1.19 8.20 3.09
N PHE A 77 -2.19 8.03 2.21
CA PHE A 77 -3.41 8.84 2.22
C PHE A 77 -4.53 8.28 3.12
N LYS A 78 -4.28 7.17 3.84
CA LYS A 78 -5.28 6.55 4.71
C LYS A 78 -5.58 7.47 5.89
N SER A 79 -6.78 8.07 5.87
CA SER A 79 -7.22 8.97 6.93
C SER A 79 -7.46 8.20 8.23
N SER A 80 -6.79 8.60 9.32
CA SER A 80 -6.92 7.98 10.65
C SER A 80 -8.22 8.37 11.39
N ARG A 81 -9.28 8.78 10.69
CA ARG A 81 -10.55 9.14 11.35
C ARG A 81 -11.11 7.91 12.07
N PRO A 82 -11.18 7.89 13.41
CA PRO A 82 -11.88 6.82 14.10
C PRO A 82 -13.37 6.93 13.74
N ILE A 83 -13.99 5.80 13.43
CA ILE A 83 -15.41 5.69 13.05
C ILE A 83 -16.34 6.12 14.21
N LEU A 84 -15.79 6.38 15.40
CA LEU A 84 -16.49 6.85 16.60
C LEU A 84 -16.48 8.38 16.74
N GLN A 85 -16.92 9.10 15.70
CA GLN A 85 -17.49 10.43 15.88
C GLN A 85 -18.97 10.37 15.49
N LYS A 86 -19.73 9.53 16.22
CA LYS A 86 -21.19 9.60 16.19
C LYS A 86 -21.56 10.86 16.97
N ASN A 87 -22.09 11.84 16.26
CA ASN A 87 -22.54 13.14 16.78
C ASN A 87 -23.35 13.00 18.08
N ASP A 88 -22.83 13.53 19.18
CA ASP A 88 -23.64 14.07 20.27
C ASP A 88 -23.84 15.56 19.99
N LYS A 89 -24.90 15.86 19.23
CA LYS A 89 -25.55 17.18 19.19
C LYS A 89 -27.06 16.96 19.19
#